data_AF-A0A2U3ER77-F1
#
_entry.id   AF-A0A2U3ER77-F1
#
_cell.length_a   1.000
_cell.length_b   1.000
_cell.length_c   1.000
_cell.angle_alpha   90.00
_cell.angle_beta   90.00
_cell.angle_gamma   90.00
#
_symmetry.space_group_name_H-M   'P 1'
#
loop_
_entity.id
_entity.type
_entity.pdbx_description
1 polymer ?
#
loop_
_entity_poly.entity_id
_entity_poly.type
_entity_poly.pdbx_seq_one_letter_code
_entity_poly.pdbx_strand_id
1 'polypeptide(L)'
;MYTQRPVDAYLIHRFLTDLVPTITPASTGDIKFYLKHADDKGDHILVDDDFNVTGIIDWEWAHTAPPEHAFNSPVGFLPVSEFYGGNTAIGGGEAVFAELLEGRGRRDLAEHARNGRVQHFFDFCCGYDLEDWDGFLGLFKGLRCAVGVDAGMEWKEWKAVTLRRYEVDQGLRALLSRDAGS
;
A
#
# COMPACT_ATOMS: atom_id res chain seq x y z
N MET A 1 5.86 -17.12 -9.01
CA MET A 1 5.58 -16.63 -7.65
C MET A 1 4.12 -16.75 -7.20
N TYR A 2 3.08 -16.78 -8.06
CA TYR A 2 1.70 -17.09 -7.61
C TYR A 2 1.30 -18.57 -7.58
N THR A 3 2.24 -19.48 -7.86
CA THR A 3 1.93 -20.83 -8.33
C THR A 3 1.36 -21.76 -7.27
N GLN A 4 1.50 -21.45 -5.98
CA GLN A 4 1.00 -22.32 -4.90
C GLN A 4 -0.41 -21.95 -4.40
N ARG A 5 -0.91 -20.74 -4.68
CA ARG A 5 -2.19 -20.25 -4.14
C ARG A 5 -2.97 -19.41 -5.17
N PRO A 6 -3.27 -19.96 -6.35
CA PRO A 6 -3.88 -19.20 -7.44
C PRO A 6 -5.23 -18.60 -7.04
N VAL A 7 -6.08 -19.37 -6.34
CA VAL A 7 -7.39 -18.90 -5.88
C VAL A 7 -7.26 -17.77 -4.86
N ASP A 8 -6.34 -17.88 -3.89
CA ASP A 8 -6.15 -16.83 -2.89
C ASP A 8 -5.69 -15.53 -3.53
N ALA A 9 -4.69 -15.61 -4.42
CA ALA A 9 -4.19 -14.47 -5.17
C ALA A 9 -5.29 -13.81 -6.01
N TYR A 10 -6.13 -14.61 -6.68
CA TYR A 10 -7.25 -14.10 -7.46
C TYR A 10 -8.24 -13.31 -6.59
N LEU A 11 -8.64 -13.88 -5.45
CA LEU A 11 -9.58 -13.23 -4.52
C LEU A 11 -9.00 -11.93 -3.96
N ILE A 12 -7.71 -11.92 -3.60
CA ILE A 12 -7.00 -10.73 -3.13
C ILE A 12 -7.03 -9.65 -4.21
N HIS A 13 -6.54 -9.93 -5.41
CA HIS A 13 -6.46 -8.93 -6.50
C HIS A 13 -7.84 -8.44 -6.94
N ARG A 14 -8.85 -9.33 -6.96
CA ARG A 14 -10.23 -8.94 -7.24
C ARG A 14 -10.77 -8.00 -6.16
N PHE A 15 -10.47 -8.26 -4.89
CA PHE A 15 -10.83 -7.39 -3.77
C PHE A 15 -10.10 -6.05 -3.80
N LEU A 16 -8.79 -6.03 -4.08
CA LEU A 16 -8.02 -4.79 -4.24
C LEU A 16 -8.60 -3.93 -5.37
N THR A 17 -9.04 -4.55 -6.48
CA THR A 17 -9.71 -3.85 -7.57
C THR A 17 -11.01 -3.17 -7.11
N ASP A 18 -11.81 -3.82 -6.27
CA ASP A 18 -13.03 -3.23 -5.70
C ASP A 18 -12.74 -2.08 -4.73
N LEU A 19 -11.55 -2.05 -4.11
CA LEU A 19 -11.15 -0.97 -3.20
C LEU A 19 -10.64 0.30 -3.90
N VAL A 20 -10.26 0.22 -5.19
CA VAL A 20 -9.70 1.36 -5.93
C VAL A 20 -10.56 2.63 -5.79
N PRO A 21 -11.89 2.60 -6.00
CA PRO A 21 -12.71 3.81 -5.87
C PRO A 21 -12.75 4.41 -4.45
N THR A 22 -12.49 3.61 -3.42
CA THR A 22 -12.45 4.06 -2.02
C THR A 22 -11.10 4.68 -1.67
N ILE A 23 -10.01 4.13 -2.19
CA ILE A 23 -8.64 4.54 -1.88
C ILE A 23 -8.23 5.75 -2.73
N THR A 24 -8.66 5.78 -3.99
CA THR A 24 -8.45 6.91 -4.90
C THR A 24 -9.80 7.53 -5.28
N PRO A 25 -10.47 8.25 -4.37
CA PRO A 25 -11.75 8.87 -4.68
C PRO A 25 -11.58 9.90 -5.80
N ALA A 26 -12.58 9.99 -6.68
CA ALA A 26 -12.55 10.96 -7.78
C ALA A 26 -12.38 12.38 -7.23
N SER A 27 -11.33 13.07 -7.67
CA SER A 27 -11.11 14.46 -7.27
C SER A 27 -12.25 15.34 -7.80
N THR A 28 -12.76 16.21 -6.94
CA THR A 28 -13.86 17.14 -7.25
C THR A 28 -13.39 18.50 -7.77
N GLY A 29 -12.11 18.63 -8.14
CA GLY A 29 -11.49 19.88 -8.61
C GLY A 29 -10.21 19.66 -9.42
N ASP A 30 -9.43 20.73 -9.63
CA ASP A 30 -8.16 20.66 -10.37
C ASP A 30 -7.14 19.74 -9.67
N ILE A 31 -6.85 18.61 -10.30
CA ILE A 31 -5.88 17.63 -9.79
C ILE A 31 -4.48 18.15 -10.06
N LYS A 32 -3.72 18.41 -8.98
CA LYS A 32 -2.29 18.70 -9.07
C LYS A 32 -1.52 17.39 -9.06
N PHE A 33 -0.59 17.25 -9.99
CA PHE A 33 0.36 16.16 -10.00
C PHE A 33 1.75 16.66 -9.62
N TYR A 34 2.50 15.80 -8.95
CA TYR A 34 3.83 16.09 -8.45
C TYR A 34 4.81 15.05 -8.98
N LEU A 35 6.05 15.46 -9.20
CA LEU A 35 7.12 14.52 -9.52
C LEU A 35 7.42 13.69 -8.26
N LYS A 36 7.29 12.37 -8.36
CA LYS A 36 7.61 11.41 -7.30
C LYS A 36 8.81 10.56 -7.72
N HIS A 37 9.74 10.41 -6.79
CA HIS A 37 10.82 9.43 -6.89
C HIS A 37 10.26 8.02 -6.66
N ALA A 38 10.64 7.05 -7.51
CA ALA A 38 10.10 5.69 -7.42
C ALA A 38 10.73 4.87 -6.28
N ASP A 39 11.97 5.19 -5.92
CA ASP A 39 12.64 4.62 -4.75
C ASP A 39 12.39 5.50 -3.52
N ASP A 40 12.08 4.89 -2.38
CA ASP A 40 11.83 5.59 -1.12
C ASP A 40 12.39 4.84 0.10
N LYS A 41 13.32 3.89 -0.10
CA LYS A 41 14.03 3.17 0.98
C LYS A 41 15.27 3.90 1.52
N GLY A 42 15.77 4.89 0.77
CA GLY A 42 16.76 5.88 1.21
C GLY A 42 18.20 5.67 0.72
N ASP A 43 18.54 4.55 0.09
CA ASP A 43 19.88 4.28 -0.46
C ASP A 43 20.20 5.07 -1.75
N HIS A 44 19.18 5.72 -2.33
CA HIS A 44 19.30 6.65 -3.46
C HIS A 44 19.73 8.08 -3.05
N ILE A 45 19.95 8.34 -1.75
CA ILE A 45 20.38 9.64 -1.22
C ILE A 45 21.90 9.61 -0.96
N LEU A 46 22.64 10.47 -1.64
CA LEU A 46 24.08 10.64 -1.44
C LEU A 46 24.36 11.70 -0.37
N VAL A 47 25.32 11.42 0.51
CA VAL A 47 25.74 12.34 1.57
C VAL A 47 27.26 12.53 1.59
N ASP A 48 27.73 13.67 2.10
CA ASP A 48 29.14 13.91 2.41
C ASP A 48 29.52 13.39 3.81
N ASP A 49 30.78 13.63 4.23
CA ASP A 49 31.31 13.20 5.53
C ASP A 49 30.59 13.86 6.73
N ASP A 50 29.88 14.97 6.50
CA ASP A 50 29.09 15.71 7.50
C ASP A 50 27.59 15.39 7.43
N PHE A 51 27.19 14.38 6.63
CA PHE A 51 25.80 13.97 6.38
C PHE A 51 24.93 15.01 5.65
N ASN A 52 25.52 15.98 4.94
CA ASN A 52 24.75 16.86 4.07
C ASN A 52 24.36 16.09 2.80
N VAL A 53 23.12 16.27 2.35
CA VAL A 53 22.66 15.69 1.08
C VAL A 53 23.41 16.36 -0.08
N THR A 54 24.16 15.57 -0.85
CA THR A 54 24.94 16.03 -2.01
C THR A 54 24.29 15.67 -3.34
N GLY A 55 23.39 14.68 -3.35
CA GLY A 55 22.70 14.25 -4.56
C GLY A 55 21.56 13.28 -4.29
N ILE A 56 20.66 13.17 -5.26
CA ILE A 56 19.58 12.18 -5.32
C ILE A 56 19.71 11.50 -6.68
N ILE A 57 19.90 10.17 -6.68
CA ILE A 57 20.14 9.36 -7.89
C ILE A 57 18.98 8.40 -8.17
N ASP A 58 19.09 7.56 -9.20
CA ASP A 58 18.12 6.51 -9.56
C ASP A 58 16.73 6.99 -10.00
N TRP A 59 16.69 8.10 -10.75
CA TRP A 59 15.47 8.73 -11.30
C TRP A 59 14.78 7.96 -12.45
N GLU A 60 15.25 6.79 -12.85
CA GLU A 60 14.83 6.13 -14.10
C GLU A 60 13.35 5.68 -14.09
N TRP A 61 12.72 5.56 -12.92
CA TRP A 61 11.29 5.24 -12.73
C TRP A 61 10.46 6.42 -12.18
N ALA A 62 11.05 7.61 -12.11
CA ALA A 62 10.33 8.78 -11.61
C ALA A 62 9.11 9.09 -12.48
N HIS A 63 8.01 9.44 -11.83
CA HIS A 63 6.72 9.64 -12.50
C HIS A 63 5.92 10.74 -11.82
N THR A 64 4.88 11.20 -12.49
CA THR A 64 3.92 12.15 -11.91
C THR A 64 2.86 11.41 -11.11
N ALA A 65 2.59 11.83 -9.89
CA ALA A 65 1.61 11.21 -8.99
C ALA A 65 0.71 12.28 -8.32
N PRO A 66 -0.52 11.92 -7.94
CA PRO A 66 -1.38 12.81 -7.14
C PRO A 66 -0.77 13.01 -5.73
N PRO A 67 -1.15 14.07 -4.99
CA PRO A 67 -0.47 14.45 -3.76
C PRO A 67 -0.50 13.37 -2.68
N GLU A 68 -1.59 12.60 -2.58
CA GLU A 68 -1.73 11.48 -1.66
C GLU A 68 -0.69 10.39 -1.86
N HIS A 69 -0.22 10.21 -3.10
CA HIS A 69 0.78 9.20 -3.44
C HIS A 69 2.19 9.81 -3.47
N ALA A 70 2.32 11.06 -3.94
CA ALA A 70 3.60 11.77 -4.00
C ALA A 70 4.16 12.17 -2.63
N PHE A 71 3.29 12.52 -1.67
CA PHE A 71 3.66 12.98 -0.32
C PHE A 71 3.22 12.03 0.78
N ASN A 72 2.94 10.76 0.43
CA ASN A 72 2.97 9.73 1.45
C ASN A 72 4.39 9.61 2.04
N SER A 73 4.51 9.16 3.28
CA SER A 73 5.82 8.99 3.91
C SER A 73 6.64 7.92 3.16
N PRO A 74 7.96 8.13 2.98
CA PRO A 74 8.87 7.12 2.42
C PRO A 74 8.82 5.78 3.16
N VAL A 75 8.93 4.65 2.43
CA VAL A 75 9.00 3.31 3.04
C VAL A 75 10.13 3.19 4.06
N GLY A 76 11.25 3.90 3.86
CA GLY A 76 12.36 3.94 4.82
C GLY A 76 11.99 4.47 6.22
N PHE A 77 10.83 5.12 6.39
CA PHE A 77 10.35 5.62 7.69
C PHE A 77 9.34 4.70 8.39
N LEU A 78 8.93 3.60 7.75
CA LEU A 78 7.90 2.74 8.29
C LEU A 78 8.41 1.96 9.51
N PRO A 79 7.60 1.84 10.58
CA PRO A 79 7.89 0.94 11.68
C PRO A 79 7.67 -0.50 11.22
N VAL A 80 8.73 -1.14 10.70
CA VAL A 80 8.66 -2.39 9.93
C VAL A 80 7.84 -3.46 10.65
N SER A 81 8.14 -3.77 11.91
CA SER A 81 7.44 -4.84 12.64
C SER A 81 5.96 -4.54 12.82
N GLU A 82 5.59 -3.31 13.15
CA GLU A 82 4.23 -2.86 13.36
C GLU A 82 3.46 -2.78 12.05
N PHE A 83 4.11 -2.33 10.97
CA PHE A 83 3.55 -2.25 9.63
C PHE A 83 3.18 -3.64 9.11
N TYR A 84 4.12 -4.59 9.14
CA TYR A 84 3.83 -6.00 8.81
C TYR A 84 2.83 -6.65 9.78
N GLY A 85 2.73 -6.15 11.02
CA GLY A 85 1.68 -6.53 11.98
C GLY A 85 0.29 -5.97 11.66
N GLY A 86 0.14 -5.14 10.62
CA GLY A 86 -1.13 -4.53 10.23
C GLY A 86 -1.53 -3.31 11.05
N ASN A 87 -0.59 -2.65 11.73
CA ASN A 87 -0.85 -1.45 12.51
C ASN A 87 -1.21 -0.27 11.60
N THR A 88 -2.39 0.33 11.83
CA THR A 88 -2.90 1.44 11.03
C THR A 88 -2.38 2.81 11.47
N ALA A 89 -1.66 2.90 12.59
CA ALA A 89 -1.03 4.13 13.04
C ALA A 89 0.28 4.42 12.29
N ILE A 90 0.58 5.71 12.11
CA ILE A 90 1.90 6.16 11.62
C ILE A 90 2.98 5.96 12.69
N GLY A 91 4.21 5.70 12.26
CA GLY A 91 5.39 5.61 13.11
C GLY A 91 6.05 6.95 13.37
N GLY A 92 7.12 6.93 14.17
CA GLY A 92 7.86 8.13 14.56
C GLY A 92 8.52 8.86 13.38
N GLY A 93 9.16 8.13 12.45
CA GLY A 93 9.79 8.74 11.27
C GLY A 93 8.79 9.47 10.37
N GLU A 94 7.61 8.87 10.20
CA GLU A 94 6.52 9.42 9.41
C GLU A 94 5.92 10.67 10.07
N ALA A 95 5.77 10.66 11.40
CA ALA A 95 5.34 11.82 12.16
C ALA A 95 6.33 12.99 12.02
N VAL A 96 7.62 12.73 12.15
CA VAL A 96 8.68 13.74 11.94
C VAL A 96 8.63 14.29 10.52
N PHE A 97 8.45 13.44 9.50
CA PHE A 97 8.32 13.88 8.12
C PHE A 97 7.13 14.83 7.92
N ALA A 98 5.96 14.49 8.47
CA ALA A 98 4.78 15.35 8.42
C ALA A 98 4.99 16.69 9.15
N GLU A 99 5.63 16.68 10.32
CA GLU A 99 5.95 17.90 11.08
C GLU A 99 6.91 18.83 10.31
N LEU A 100 7.90 18.28 9.60
CA LEU A 100 8.83 19.05 8.77
C LEU A 100 8.16 19.70 7.55
N LEU A 101 7.13 19.06 6.98
CA LEU A 101 6.31 19.64 5.91
C LEU A 101 5.44 20.78 6.46
N GLU A 102 4.79 20.57 7.60
CA GLU A 102 3.96 21.58 8.24
C GLU A 102 4.78 22.79 8.71
N GLY A 103 5.97 22.58 9.28
CA GLY A 103 6.91 23.64 9.65
C GLY A 103 7.40 24.48 8.46
N ARG A 104 7.30 23.95 7.23
CA ARG A 104 7.55 24.69 5.97
C ARG A 104 6.29 25.32 5.37
N GLY A 105 5.19 25.37 6.12
CA GLY A 105 3.91 25.94 5.68
C GLY A 105 3.12 25.04 4.73
N ARG A 106 3.50 23.76 4.59
CA ARG A 106 2.84 22.78 3.71
C ARG A 106 2.04 21.76 4.49
N ARG A 107 1.11 22.26 5.32
CA ARG A 107 0.18 21.44 6.08
C ARG A 107 -0.67 20.52 5.17
N ASP A 108 -1.03 21.00 3.99
CA ASP A 108 -1.72 20.23 2.95
C ASP A 108 -0.96 18.94 2.60
N LEU A 109 0.36 19.02 2.47
CA LEU A 109 1.21 17.87 2.19
C LEU A 109 1.44 16.99 3.42
N ALA A 110 1.58 17.60 4.60
CA ALA A 110 1.72 16.88 5.85
C ALA A 110 0.52 15.97 6.16
N GLU A 111 -0.69 16.39 5.77
CA GLU A 111 -1.92 15.60 5.94
C GLU A 111 -1.90 14.33 5.09
N HIS A 112 -1.28 14.33 3.91
CA HIS A 112 -1.10 13.12 3.11
C HIS A 112 -0.15 12.12 3.78
N ALA A 113 0.94 12.58 4.39
CA ALA A 113 1.83 11.70 5.18
C ALA A 113 1.12 11.11 6.42
N ARG A 114 0.32 11.91 7.13
CA ARG A 114 -0.38 11.47 8.34
C ARG A 114 -1.48 10.43 8.06
N ASN A 115 -2.14 10.56 6.92
CA ASN A 115 -3.25 9.69 6.53
C ASN A 115 -2.84 8.60 5.51
N GLY A 116 -1.56 8.58 5.11
CA GLY A 116 -1.08 7.78 3.99
C GLY A 116 -0.89 6.29 4.28
N ARG A 117 -1.09 5.83 5.53
CA ARG A 117 -0.96 4.41 5.89
C ARG A 117 -1.82 3.49 5.04
N VAL A 118 -3.03 3.93 4.68
CA VAL A 118 -3.92 3.16 3.79
C VAL A 118 -3.30 2.95 2.41
N GLN A 119 -2.60 3.96 1.90
CA GLN A 119 -1.93 3.91 0.60
C GLN A 119 -0.72 2.97 0.67
N HIS A 120 0.07 2.99 1.75
CA HIS A 120 1.16 2.01 1.91
C HIS A 120 0.64 0.59 1.91
N PHE A 121 -0.40 0.30 2.69
CA PHE A 121 -0.96 -1.05 2.71
C PHE A 121 -1.47 -1.49 1.35
N PHE A 122 -2.10 -0.58 0.60
CA PHE A 122 -2.60 -0.88 -0.73
C PHE A 122 -1.47 -1.16 -1.73
N ASP A 123 -0.45 -0.30 -1.75
CA ASP A 123 0.70 -0.44 -2.65
C ASP A 123 1.46 -1.73 -2.37
N PHE A 124 1.69 -2.04 -1.08
CA PHE A 124 2.28 -3.31 -0.69
C PHE A 124 1.39 -4.47 -1.12
N CYS A 125 0.09 -4.49 -0.82
CA CYS A 125 -0.78 -5.60 -1.22
C CYS A 125 -0.84 -5.82 -2.73
N CYS A 126 -0.68 -4.77 -3.55
CA CYS A 126 -0.62 -4.88 -5.01
C CYS A 126 0.67 -5.54 -5.52
N GLY A 127 1.82 -5.23 -4.89
CA GLY A 127 3.15 -5.66 -5.33
C GLY A 127 3.78 -6.80 -4.53
N TYR A 128 3.19 -7.18 -3.39
CA TYR A 128 3.83 -8.11 -2.46
C TYR A 128 3.92 -9.52 -3.03
N ASP A 129 5.07 -10.12 -2.85
CA ASP A 129 5.27 -11.52 -3.15
C ASP A 129 4.68 -12.40 -2.03
N LEU A 130 3.87 -13.38 -2.41
CA LEU A 130 3.16 -14.25 -1.47
C LEU A 130 4.04 -15.35 -0.87
N GLU A 131 5.37 -15.33 -1.11
CA GLU A 131 6.32 -16.23 -0.46
C GLU A 131 6.33 -16.04 1.07
N ASP A 132 6.27 -14.80 1.56
CA ASP A 132 6.04 -14.49 2.97
C ASP A 132 4.55 -14.33 3.28
N TRP A 133 3.89 -15.46 3.47
CA TRP A 133 2.45 -15.50 3.70
C TRP A 133 2.02 -14.81 5.00
N ASP A 134 2.79 -14.97 6.09
CA ASP A 134 2.42 -14.43 7.39
C ASP A 134 2.55 -12.90 7.43
N GLY A 135 3.64 -12.35 6.84
CA GLY A 135 3.78 -10.92 6.64
C GLY A 135 2.68 -10.33 5.75
N PHE A 136 2.34 -11.02 4.65
CA PHE A 136 1.24 -10.60 3.78
C PHE A 136 -0.11 -10.55 4.53
N LEU A 137 -0.42 -11.55 5.35
CA LEU A 137 -1.69 -11.60 6.09
C LEU A 137 -1.84 -10.40 7.02
N GLY A 138 -0.77 -9.97 7.68
CA GLY A 138 -0.77 -8.79 8.53
C GLY A 138 -0.99 -7.50 7.73
N LEU A 139 -0.26 -7.30 6.63
CA LEU A 139 -0.47 -6.17 5.71
C LEU A 139 -1.91 -6.10 5.18
N PHE A 140 -2.43 -7.24 4.72
CA PHE A 140 -3.77 -7.33 4.15
C PHE A 140 -4.87 -7.09 5.19
N LYS A 141 -4.67 -7.54 6.43
CA LYS A 141 -5.54 -7.19 7.55
C LYS A 141 -5.46 -5.71 7.88
N GLY A 142 -4.25 -5.13 7.89
CA GLY A 142 -4.02 -3.70 8.07
C GLY A 142 -4.76 -2.86 7.04
N LEU A 143 -4.69 -3.23 5.75
CA LEU A 143 -5.44 -2.58 4.67
C LEU A 143 -6.93 -2.53 4.98
N ARG A 144 -7.54 -3.70 5.23
CA ARG A 144 -8.99 -3.85 5.50
C ARG A 144 -9.42 -3.04 6.72
N CYS A 145 -8.61 -3.01 7.77
CA CYS A 145 -8.85 -2.17 8.93
C CYS A 145 -8.76 -0.67 8.60
N ALA A 146 -7.76 -0.26 7.82
CA ALA A 146 -7.55 1.14 7.44
C ALA A 146 -8.67 1.69 6.55
N VAL A 147 -9.16 0.89 5.59
CA VAL A 147 -10.31 1.29 4.74
C VAL A 147 -11.67 1.08 5.41
N GLY A 148 -11.74 0.35 6.53
CA GLY A 148 -12.99 0.02 7.22
C GLY A 148 -13.86 -1.02 6.48
N VAL A 149 -13.31 -1.74 5.50
CA VAL A 149 -14.00 -2.75 4.69
C VAL A 149 -13.53 -4.13 5.11
N ASP A 150 -14.47 -4.98 5.52
CA ASP A 150 -14.18 -6.31 6.09
C ASP A 150 -13.17 -6.24 7.26
N ALA A 151 -13.18 -5.13 8.01
CA ALA A 151 -12.26 -4.88 9.11
C ALA A 151 -12.43 -5.93 10.22
N GLY A 152 -11.31 -6.37 10.79
CA GLY A 152 -11.29 -7.33 11.91
C GLY A 152 -11.54 -8.80 11.54
N MET A 153 -11.98 -9.12 10.31
CA MET A 153 -12.15 -10.52 9.90
C MET A 153 -10.81 -11.24 9.82
N GLU A 154 -10.77 -12.46 10.35
CA GLU A 154 -9.64 -13.37 10.18
C GLU A 154 -9.62 -13.97 8.77
N TRP A 155 -8.44 -14.40 8.30
CA TRP A 155 -8.25 -14.86 6.92
C TRP A 155 -9.29 -15.89 6.45
N LYS A 156 -9.56 -16.91 7.26
CA LYS A 156 -10.51 -17.99 6.91
C LYS A 156 -11.93 -17.46 6.73
N GLU A 157 -12.34 -16.54 7.60
CA GLU A 157 -13.65 -15.90 7.53
C GLU A 157 -13.74 -15.01 6.29
N TRP A 158 -12.76 -14.13 6.11
CA TRP A 158 -12.67 -13.24 4.95
C TRP A 158 -12.74 -14.05 3.64
N LYS A 159 -11.94 -15.11 3.51
CA LYS A 159 -11.94 -15.98 2.33
C LYS A 159 -13.31 -16.60 2.06
N ALA A 160 -14.00 -17.09 3.09
CA ALA A 160 -15.33 -17.69 2.94
C ALA A 160 -16.41 -16.67 2.54
N VAL A 161 -16.30 -15.43 3.00
CA VAL A 161 -17.18 -14.32 2.58
C VAL A 161 -16.86 -13.92 1.15
N THR A 162 -15.59 -13.74 0.80
CA THR A 162 -15.14 -13.28 -0.51
C THR A 162 -15.41 -14.30 -1.62
N LEU A 163 -15.29 -15.60 -1.34
CA LEU A 163 -15.69 -16.67 -2.28
C LEU A 163 -17.17 -16.58 -2.66
N ARG A 164 -18.04 -16.28 -1.68
CA ARG A 164 -19.47 -16.06 -1.93
C ARG A 164 -19.72 -14.74 -2.67
N ARG A 165 -19.02 -13.67 -2.29
CA ARG A 165 -19.09 -12.35 -2.93
C ARG A 165 -18.80 -12.42 -4.43
N TYR A 166 -17.86 -13.29 -4.83
CA TYR A 166 -17.45 -13.44 -6.23
C TYR A 166 -17.93 -14.76 -6.87
N GLU A 167 -18.95 -15.41 -6.33
CA GLU A 167 -19.39 -16.74 -6.81
C GLU A 167 -19.85 -16.77 -8.28
N VAL A 168 -20.26 -15.62 -8.82
CA VAL A 168 -20.68 -15.44 -10.22
C VAL A 168 -19.56 -14.94 -11.14
N ASP A 169 -18.39 -14.63 -10.59
CA ASP A 169 -17.23 -14.18 -11.34
C ASP A 169 -16.67 -15.31 -12.21
N GLN A 170 -16.56 -15.05 -13.52
CA GLN A 170 -16.17 -16.09 -14.48
C GLN A 170 -14.72 -16.53 -14.30
N GLY A 171 -13.82 -15.61 -13.94
CA GLY A 171 -12.41 -15.92 -13.71
C GLY A 171 -12.24 -16.81 -12.47
N LEU A 172 -12.95 -16.51 -11.38
CA LEU A 172 -12.95 -17.35 -10.19
C LEU A 172 -13.48 -18.75 -10.47
N ARG A 173 -14.61 -18.87 -11.19
CA ARG A 173 -15.20 -20.18 -11.56
C ARG A 173 -14.25 -21.02 -12.41
N ALA A 174 -13.61 -20.40 -13.40
CA ALA A 174 -12.64 -21.08 -14.25
C ALA A 174 -11.44 -21.58 -13.44
N LEU A 175 -11.00 -20.82 -12.44
CA LEU A 175 -9.89 -21.17 -11.58
C LEU A 175 -10.22 -22.34 -10.63
N LEU A 176 -11.37 -22.26 -9.95
CA LEU A 176 -11.85 -23.32 -9.06
C LEU A 176 -12.06 -24.65 -9.79
N SER A 177 -12.49 -24.60 -11.06
CA SER A 177 -12.69 -25.80 -11.88
C SER A 177 -11.37 -26.50 -12.23
N ARG A 178 -10.24 -25.76 -12.27
CA ARG A 178 -8.90 -26.32 -12.53
C ARG A 178 -8.33 -26.97 -11.28
N ASP A 179 -8.49 -26.34 -10.12
CA ASP A 179 -8.08 -26.88 -8.82
C ASP A 179 -8.85 -28.17 -8.45
N ALA A 180 -10.12 -28.28 -8.85
CA ALA A 180 -10.92 -29.48 -8.59
C ALA A 180 -10.54 -30.70 -9.47
N GLY A 181 -9.75 -30.48 -10.54
CA GLY A 181 -9.32 -31.51 -11.48
C GLY A 181 -7.89 -32.01 -11.27
N SER A 182 -7.17 -31.50 -10.27
CA SER A 182 -5.81 -31.90 -9.85
C SER A 182 -5.84 -32.70 -8.55
#